data_AF-A0A511JPU4-F1
#
_entry.id   AF-A0A511JPU4-F1
#
_cell.length_a   1.000
_cell.length_b   1.000
_cell.length_c   1.000
_cell.angle_alpha   90.00
_cell.angle_beta   90.00
_cell.angle_gamma   90.00
#
_symmetry.space_group_name_H-M   'P 1'
#
loop_
_entity.id
_entity.type
_entity.pdbx_description
1 polymer ?
#
loop_
_entity_poly.entity_id
_entity_poly.type
_entity_poly.pdbx_seq_one_letter_code
_entity_poly.pdbx_strand_id
1 'polypeptide(L)'
;MTAVARYTPVNRQGWLEVGDFVRAVAVDLYPDKPKAALEAINTVAPFVQWAHGEGLTVPREALFTPDVVERYTEVACGHLAESSIATKRSNLRRYGRAITEKAPWPPPERAVRSHAGVAPYTDAEWRACSRSPVNRECPADAARCRHSSL
;
A
#
# COMPACT_ATOMS: atom_id res chain seq x y z
N MET A 1 4.91 21.42 -3.91
CA MET A 1 5.06 20.10 -4.57
C MET A 1 4.55 19.02 -3.63
N THR A 2 3.43 18.38 -3.97
CA THR A 2 2.78 17.34 -3.15
C THR A 2 3.57 16.02 -3.21
N ALA A 3 3.52 15.20 -2.15
CA ALA A 3 4.24 13.92 -2.07
C ALA A 3 3.98 12.99 -3.28
N VAL A 4 2.75 13.02 -3.81
CA VAL A 4 2.31 12.28 -5.01
C VAL A 4 3.17 12.62 -6.24
N ALA A 5 3.52 13.89 -6.45
CA ALA A 5 4.30 14.33 -7.60
C ALA A 5 5.74 13.80 -7.59
N ARG A 6 6.30 13.54 -6.41
CA ARG A 6 7.67 13.01 -6.22
C ARG A 6 7.72 11.49 -6.21
N TYR A 7 6.56 10.82 -6.22
CA TYR A 7 6.51 9.38 -6.16
C TYR A 7 7.20 8.75 -7.37
N THR A 8 8.03 7.74 -7.10
CA THR A 8 8.66 6.87 -8.09
C THR A 8 8.60 5.44 -7.56
N PRO A 9 8.01 4.49 -8.30
CA PRO A 9 7.98 3.08 -7.90
C PRO A 9 9.39 2.47 -7.90
N VAL A 10 9.54 1.38 -7.16
CA VAL A 10 10.80 0.62 -7.08
C VAL A 10 11.16 0.05 -8.46
N ASN A 11 10.20 -0.57 -9.14
CA ASN A 11 10.36 -0.93 -10.55
C ASN A 11 10.07 0.28 -11.43
N ARG A 12 11.06 0.73 -12.20
CA ARG A 12 10.94 1.91 -13.07
C ARG A 12 10.59 1.58 -14.52
N GLN A 13 10.53 0.30 -14.88
CA GLN A 13 10.20 -0.11 -16.24
C GLN A 13 8.78 0.37 -16.61
N GLY A 14 8.65 1.04 -17.76
CA GLY A 14 7.38 1.63 -18.22
C GLY A 14 6.85 2.80 -17.38
N TRP A 15 7.54 3.22 -16.29
CA TRP A 15 7.02 4.27 -15.39
C TRP A 15 6.92 5.64 -16.06
N LEU A 16 7.82 5.94 -17.00
CA LEU A 16 7.77 7.23 -17.72
C LEU A 16 6.50 7.38 -18.57
N GLU A 17 5.94 6.27 -19.05
CA GLU A 17 4.75 6.26 -19.91
C GLU A 17 3.46 6.33 -19.08
N VAL A 18 3.43 5.66 -17.93
CA VAL A 18 2.23 5.56 -17.09
C VAL A 18 2.21 6.48 -15.87
N GLY A 19 3.35 7.11 -15.53
CA GLY A 19 3.55 7.80 -14.27
C GLY A 19 2.62 9.00 -14.08
N ASP A 20 2.42 9.79 -15.12
CA ASP A 20 1.53 10.95 -15.06
C ASP A 20 0.06 10.55 -14.97
N PHE A 21 -0.32 9.47 -15.66
CA PHE A 21 -1.65 8.88 -15.54
C PHE A 21 -1.93 8.43 -14.08
N VAL A 22 -1.00 7.69 -13.48
CA VAL A 22 -1.13 7.18 -12.12
C VAL A 22 -1.20 8.31 -11.09
N ARG A 23 -0.40 9.38 -11.28
CA ARG A 23 -0.45 10.58 -10.43
C ARG A 23 -1.78 11.31 -10.54
N ALA A 24 -2.29 11.48 -11.76
CA ALA A 24 -3.60 12.11 -11.98
C ALA A 24 -4.71 11.34 -11.27
N VAL A 25 -4.75 10.01 -11.43
CA VAL A 25 -5.72 9.14 -10.74
C VAL A 25 -5.63 9.28 -9.21
N ALA A 26 -4.43 9.35 -8.64
CA ALA A 26 -4.25 9.49 -7.20
C ALA A 26 -4.72 10.85 -6.67
N VAL A 27 -4.52 11.93 -7.44
CA VAL A 27 -5.01 13.28 -7.11
C VAL A 27 -6.53 13.35 -7.24
N ASP A 28 -7.10 12.79 -8.31
CA ASP A 28 -8.55 12.75 -8.54
C ASP A 28 -9.28 11.99 -7.41
N LEU A 29 -8.71 10.88 -6.93
CA LEU A 29 -9.27 10.11 -5.81
C LEU A 29 -9.22 10.85 -4.47
N TYR A 30 -8.18 11.62 -4.21
CA TYR A 30 -7.88 12.19 -2.90
C TYR A 30 -7.27 13.59 -3.02
N PRO A 31 -8.05 14.60 -3.45
CA PRO A 31 -7.52 15.95 -3.68
C PRO A 31 -6.95 16.60 -2.40
N ASP A 32 -7.64 16.44 -1.27
CA ASP A 32 -7.29 17.12 -0.01
C ASP A 32 -6.60 16.20 1.02
N LYS A 33 -6.30 14.94 0.65
CA LYS A 33 -5.78 13.93 1.58
C LYS A 33 -4.44 13.38 1.08
N PRO A 34 -3.31 14.07 1.34
CA PRO A 34 -2.01 13.71 0.76
C PRO A 34 -1.52 12.32 1.17
N LYS A 35 -1.81 11.89 2.41
CA LYS A 35 -1.47 10.53 2.87
C LYS A 35 -2.27 9.46 2.13
N ALA A 36 -3.58 9.66 1.98
CA ALA A 36 -4.45 8.74 1.25
C ALA A 36 -4.11 8.68 -0.25
N ALA A 37 -3.74 9.82 -0.84
CA ALA A 37 -3.25 9.88 -2.21
C ALA A 37 -1.94 9.10 -2.40
N LEU A 38 -1.04 9.14 -1.41
CA LEU A 38 0.20 8.35 -1.42
C LEU A 38 -0.07 6.84 -1.21
N GLU A 39 -1.05 6.48 -0.38
CA GLU A 39 -1.45 5.07 -0.24
C GLU A 39 -2.11 4.55 -1.52
N ALA A 40 -2.92 5.38 -2.19
CA ALA A 40 -3.51 5.06 -3.48
C ALA A 40 -2.43 4.87 -4.56
N ILE A 41 -1.47 5.80 -4.68
CA ILE A 41 -0.42 5.70 -5.70
C ILE A 41 0.46 4.46 -5.50
N ASN A 42 0.75 4.08 -4.26
CA ASN A 42 1.50 2.85 -3.94
C ASN A 42 0.78 1.56 -4.36
N THR A 43 -0.55 1.60 -4.41
CA THR A 43 -1.36 0.45 -4.82
C THR A 43 -1.59 0.44 -6.32
N VAL A 44 -1.86 1.60 -6.90
CA VAL A 44 -2.22 1.77 -8.32
C VAL A 44 -0.99 1.67 -9.23
N ALA A 45 0.17 2.21 -8.83
CA ALA A 45 1.36 2.22 -9.69
C ALA A 45 1.79 0.82 -10.15
N PRO A 46 1.97 -0.19 -9.26
CA PRO A 46 2.36 -1.52 -9.70
C PRO A 46 1.30 -2.23 -10.56
N PHE A 47 0.02 -1.93 -10.34
CA PHE A 47 -1.09 -2.46 -11.14
C PHE A 47 -1.06 -1.93 -12.57
N VAL A 48 -0.95 -0.60 -12.73
CA VAL A 48 -0.90 0.03 -14.06
C VAL A 48 0.38 -0.34 -14.81
N GLN A 49 1.52 -0.46 -14.12
CA GLN A 49 2.75 -0.93 -14.73
C GLN A 49 2.64 -2.37 -15.25
N TRP A 50 2.04 -3.27 -14.47
CA TRP A 50 1.77 -4.63 -14.93
C TRP A 50 0.86 -4.65 -16.15
N ALA A 51 -0.25 -3.91 -16.10
CA ALA A 51 -1.20 -3.86 -17.21
C ALA A 51 -0.58 -3.29 -18.49
N HIS A 52 0.26 -2.25 -18.37
CA HIS A 52 1.02 -1.71 -19.49
C HIS A 52 1.99 -2.74 -20.07
N GLY A 53 2.67 -3.51 -19.21
CA GLY A 53 3.54 -4.62 -19.65
C GLY A 53 2.79 -5.72 -20.40
N GLU A 54 1.53 -5.97 -20.06
CA GLU A 54 0.65 -6.91 -20.77
C GLU A 54 0.06 -6.32 -22.07
N GLY A 55 0.40 -5.07 -22.42
CA GLY A 55 -0.14 -4.36 -23.58
C GLY A 55 -1.57 -3.85 -23.40
N LEU A 56 -2.11 -3.88 -22.18
CA LEU A 56 -3.44 -3.37 -21.86
C LEU A 56 -3.38 -1.85 -21.71
N THR A 57 -3.67 -1.10 -22.77
CA THR A 57 -3.78 0.36 -22.67
C THR A 57 -4.99 0.91 -23.44
N VAL A 58 -6.08 1.12 -22.72
CA VAL A 58 -7.31 1.82 -23.12
C VAL A 58 -7.86 2.51 -21.84
N PRO A 59 -8.83 3.46 -21.90
CA PRO A 59 -9.06 4.49 -20.88
C PRO A 59 -9.31 3.93 -19.47
N ARG A 60 -9.26 4.81 -18.46
CA ARG A 60 -9.48 4.51 -17.02
C ARG A 60 -10.56 3.44 -16.78
N GLU A 61 -11.69 3.55 -17.48
CA GLU A 61 -12.83 2.64 -17.37
C GLU A 61 -12.55 1.19 -17.82
N ALA A 62 -11.71 0.97 -18.83
CA ALA A 62 -11.36 -0.36 -19.30
C ALA A 62 -10.34 -1.04 -18.40
N LEU A 63 -9.46 -0.25 -17.78
CA LEU A 63 -8.39 -0.75 -16.93
C LEU A 63 -8.90 -1.17 -15.54
N PHE A 64 -9.73 -0.32 -14.93
CA PHE A 64 -10.32 -0.59 -13.63
C PHE A 64 -11.63 -1.38 -13.81
N THR A 65 -11.51 -2.61 -14.27
CA THR A 65 -12.60 -3.59 -14.31
C THR A 65 -12.34 -4.72 -13.32
N PRO A 66 -13.39 -5.39 -12.81
CA PRO A 66 -13.23 -6.54 -11.92
C PRO A 66 -12.28 -7.60 -12.50
N ASP A 67 -12.44 -7.93 -13.78
CA ASP A 67 -11.68 -9.00 -14.44
C ASP A 67 -10.18 -8.70 -14.50
N VAL A 68 -9.81 -7.45 -14.82
CA VAL A 68 -8.40 -7.03 -14.88
C VAL A 68 -7.78 -6.99 -13.48
N VAL A 69 -8.55 -6.57 -12.46
CA VAL A 69 -8.09 -6.60 -11.07
C VAL A 69 -7.87 -8.03 -10.58
N GLU A 70 -8.80 -8.95 -10.87
CA GLU A 70 -8.64 -10.35 -10.49
C GLU A 70 -7.42 -10.97 -11.20
N ARG A 71 -7.28 -10.77 -12.52
CA ARG A 71 -6.10 -11.22 -13.26
C ARG A 71 -4.80 -10.67 -12.70
N TYR A 72 -4.75 -9.39 -12.31
CA TYR A 72 -3.56 -8.82 -11.64
C TYR A 72 -3.22 -9.55 -10.34
N THR A 73 -4.25 -9.83 -9.52
CA THR A 73 -4.02 -10.50 -8.23
C THR A 73 -3.55 -11.94 -8.40
N GLU A 74 -3.98 -12.63 -9.45
CA GLU A 74 -3.58 -14.00 -9.74
C GLU A 74 -2.21 -14.08 -10.38
N VAL A 75 -1.93 -13.24 -11.39
CA VAL A 75 -0.72 -13.32 -12.21
C VAL A 75 0.45 -12.57 -11.58
N ALA A 76 0.25 -11.30 -11.22
CA ALA A 76 1.36 -10.43 -10.80
C ALA A 76 1.65 -10.56 -9.30
N CYS A 77 0.65 -10.89 -8.48
CA CYS A 77 0.78 -10.92 -7.04
C CYS A 77 1.04 -12.32 -6.45
N GLY A 78 1.24 -13.36 -7.28
CA GLY A 78 1.43 -14.74 -6.80
C GLY A 78 2.64 -14.97 -5.88
N HIS A 79 3.58 -14.02 -5.83
CA HIS A 79 4.74 -14.04 -4.91
C HIS A 79 4.44 -13.44 -3.53
N LEU A 80 3.27 -12.83 -3.33
CA LEU A 80 2.88 -12.17 -2.08
C LEU A 80 2.08 -13.13 -1.18
N ALA A 81 2.08 -12.85 0.12
CA ALA A 81 1.21 -13.55 1.05
C ALA A 81 -0.27 -13.30 0.72
N GLU A 82 -1.12 -14.29 0.99
CA GLU A 82 -2.56 -14.25 0.71
C GLU A 82 -3.25 -13.02 1.31
N SER A 83 -2.90 -12.65 2.54
CA SER A 83 -3.41 -11.44 3.21
C SER A 83 -3.05 -10.14 2.49
N SER A 84 -1.87 -10.08 1.88
CA SER A 84 -1.41 -8.94 1.08
C SER A 84 -2.14 -8.86 -0.26
N ILE A 85 -2.37 -10.02 -0.90
CA ILE A 85 -3.17 -10.13 -2.12
C ILE A 85 -4.61 -9.66 -1.85
N ALA A 86 -5.23 -10.15 -0.78
CA ALA A 86 -6.58 -9.77 -0.38
C ALA A 86 -6.72 -8.26 -0.10
N THR A 87 -5.71 -7.66 0.56
CA THR A 87 -5.66 -6.22 0.81
C THR A 87 -5.56 -5.42 -0.49
N LYS A 88 -4.66 -5.82 -1.40
CA LYS A 88 -4.51 -5.19 -2.72
C LYS A 88 -5.80 -5.28 -3.52
N ARG A 89 -6.41 -6.48 -3.60
CA ARG A 89 -7.71 -6.70 -4.27
C ARG A 89 -8.79 -5.77 -3.72
N SER A 90 -8.91 -5.68 -2.40
CA SER A 90 -9.90 -4.84 -1.73
C SER A 90 -9.70 -3.36 -2.05
N ASN A 91 -8.46 -2.89 -1.99
CA ASN A 91 -8.13 -1.50 -2.33
C ASN A 91 -8.40 -1.19 -3.81
N LEU A 92 -7.99 -2.07 -4.73
CA LEU A 92 -8.21 -1.89 -6.17
C LEU A 92 -9.71 -1.90 -6.51
N ARG A 93 -10.52 -2.78 -5.90
CA ARG A 93 -11.98 -2.78 -6.05
C ARG A 93 -12.60 -1.48 -5.53
N ARG A 94 -12.10 -0.96 -4.40
CA ARG A 94 -12.56 0.31 -3.84
C ARG A 94 -12.22 1.49 -4.75
N TYR A 95 -10.98 1.58 -5.22
CA TYR A 95 -10.53 2.67 -6.09
C TYR A 95 -11.19 2.60 -7.45
N GLY A 96 -11.31 1.39 -8.02
CA GLY A 96 -11.95 1.18 -9.31
C GLY A 96 -13.38 1.72 -9.35
N ARG A 97 -14.19 1.47 -8.33
CA ARG A 97 -15.54 2.08 -8.22
C ARG A 97 -15.55 3.60 -8.16
N ALA A 98 -14.54 4.20 -7.55
CA ALA A 98 -14.46 5.65 -7.42
C ALA A 98 -13.93 6.31 -8.70
N ILE A 99 -13.14 5.58 -9.50
CA ILE A 99 -12.54 6.07 -10.76
C ILE A 99 -13.48 5.84 -11.96
N THR A 100 -14.28 4.78 -11.93
CA THR A 100 -15.08 4.33 -13.08
C THR A 100 -16.56 4.59 -12.86
N GLU A 101 -17.24 5.07 -13.90
CA GLU A 101 -18.69 5.29 -13.88
C GLU A 101 -19.44 4.08 -14.44
N LYS A 102 -18.90 3.46 -15.50
CA LYS A 102 -19.58 2.39 -16.26
C LYS A 102 -19.13 0.97 -15.96
N ALA A 103 -18.08 0.78 -15.17
CA ALA A 103 -17.55 -0.56 -14.94
C ALA A 103 -18.50 -1.41 -14.07
N PRO A 104 -18.69 -2.70 -14.38
CA PRO A 104 -19.65 -3.56 -13.71
C PRO A 104 -19.10 -4.06 -12.36
N TRP A 105 -18.91 -3.17 -11.40
CA TRP A 105 -18.46 -3.55 -10.06
C TRP A 105 -19.60 -4.25 -9.30
N PRO A 106 -19.42 -5.50 -8.83
CA PRO A 106 -20.41 -6.15 -7.95
C PRO A 106 -20.62 -5.27 -6.72
N PRO A 107 -21.79 -5.18 -6.07
CA PRO A 107 -21.96 -4.30 -4.90
C PRO A 107 -20.92 -4.58 -3.80
N PRO A 108 -20.54 -3.58 -2.97
CA PRO A 108 -19.55 -3.80 -1.93
C PRO A 108 -20.05 -4.89 -0.98
N GLU A 109 -19.20 -5.89 -0.76
CA GLU A 109 -19.47 -6.92 0.22
C GLU A 109 -19.63 -6.24 1.58
N ARG A 110 -20.65 -6.66 2.33
CA ARG A 110 -20.93 -6.12 3.65
C ARG A 110 -19.68 -6.29 4.50
N ALA A 111 -19.19 -5.19 5.06
CA ALA A 111 -18.00 -5.22 5.90
C ALA A 111 -18.16 -6.32 6.96
N VAL A 112 -17.30 -7.34 6.89
CA VAL A 112 -17.20 -8.33 7.95
C VAL A 112 -16.77 -7.56 9.19
N ARG A 113 -17.49 -7.74 10.30
CA ARG A 113 -17.16 -7.06 11.56
C ARG A 113 -15.69 -7.31 11.85
N SER A 114 -14.92 -6.23 12.01
CA SER A 114 -13.56 -6.28 12.52
C SER A 114 -13.52 -7.25 13.69
N HIS A 115 -12.64 -8.26 13.64
CA HIS A 115 -12.35 -9.04 14.83
C HIS A 115 -12.01 -8.06 15.96
N ALA A 116 -12.60 -8.28 17.13
CA ALA A 116 -12.20 -7.56 18.33
C ALA A 116 -10.67 -7.68 18.42
N GLY A 117 -9.99 -6.55 18.54
CA GLY A 117 -8.53 -6.52 18.58
C GLY A 117 -8.03 -7.55 19.59
N VAL A 118 -6.91 -8.21 19.28
CA VAL A 118 -6.21 -9.05 20.25
C VAL A 118 -6.10 -8.23 21.53
N ALA A 119 -6.64 -8.77 22.63
CA ALA A 119 -6.62 -8.07 23.90
C ALA A 119 -5.16 -7.66 24.19
N PRO A 120 -4.94 -6.46 24.75
CA PRO A 120 -3.60 -6.07 25.17
C PRO A 120 -3.02 -7.17 26.07
N TYR A 121 -1.70 -7.35 26.01
CA TYR A 121 -0.97 -8.33 26.80
C TYR A 121 -1.52 -8.43 28.22
N THR A 122 -1.68 -9.66 28.71
CA THR A 122 -2.01 -9.88 30.12
C THR A 122 -0.91 -9.31 31.01
N ASP A 123 -1.23 -8.99 32.26
CA ASP A 123 -0.24 -8.50 33.22
C ASP A 123 0.97 -9.44 33.36
N ALA A 124 0.75 -10.74 33.20
CA ALA A 124 1.82 -11.74 33.23
C ALA A 124 2.75 -11.63 32.01
N GLU A 125 2.19 -11.48 30.81
CA GLU A 125 2.96 -11.29 29.56
C GLU A 125 3.71 -9.95 29.56
N TRP A 126 3.07 -8.88 30.05
CA TRP A 126 3.73 -7.58 30.24
C TRP A 126 4.89 -7.66 31.24
N ARG A 127 4.70 -8.34 32.37
CA ARG A 127 5.75 -8.55 33.39
C ARG A 127 6.88 -9.43 32.85
N ALA A 128 6.58 -10.41 32.02
CA ALA A 128 7.60 -11.26 31.39
C ALA A 128 8.42 -10.46 30.36
N CYS A 129 7.76 -9.67 29.50
CA CYS A 129 8.42 -8.84 28.50
C CYS A 129 9.28 -7.73 29.14
N SER A 130 8.77 -7.04 30.18
CA SER A 130 9.49 -5.98 30.90
C SER A 130 10.68 -6.47 31.72
N ARG A 131 10.77 -7.78 32.02
CA ARG A 131 11.89 -8.38 32.75
C ARG A 131 12.93 -9.01 31.83
N SER A 132 12.62 -9.19 30.54
CA SER A 132 13.53 -9.76 29.55
C SER A 132 14.79 -8.88 29.41
N PRO A 133 16.00 -9.45 29.49
CA PRO A 133 17.25 -8.69 29.39
C PRO A 133 17.43 -8.01 28.02
N VAL A 134 16.72 -8.45 26.97
CA VAL A 134 16.72 -7.81 25.63
C VAL A 134 16.24 -6.35 25.65
N ASN A 135 15.45 -5.96 26.65
CA ASN A 135 14.96 -4.58 26.79
C ASN A 135 15.81 -3.71 27.73
N ARG A 136 16.95 -4.22 28.25
CA ARG A 136 17.81 -3.48 29.20
C ARG A 136 18.90 -2.63 28.55
N GLU A 137 19.13 -2.75 27.25
CA GLU A 137 20.21 -2.00 26.60
C GLU A 137 19.72 -0.70 25.95
N CYS A 138 19.57 0.30 26.82
CA CYS A 138 19.99 1.65 26.48
C CYS A 138 20.56 2.30 27.75
N PRO A 139 21.87 2.15 28.04
CA PRO A 139 22.47 2.85 29.16
C PRO A 139 22.56 4.33 28.81
N ALA A 140 21.85 5.15 29.59
CA ALA A 140 21.75 6.60 29.46
C ALA A 140 23.03 7.35 29.88
N ASP A 141 24.22 6.83 29.53
CA ASP A 141 25.51 7.39 29.97
C ASP A 141 26.51 7.54 28.80
N ALA A 142 26.08 8.25 27.75
CA ALA A 142 26.95 8.72 26.67
C ALA A 142 27.64 10.07 27.00
N ALA A 143 28.11 10.25 28.24
CA ALA A 143 28.75 11.49 28.69
C ALA A 143 30.30 11.39 28.81
N ARG A 144 30.94 10.36 28.25
CA ARG A 144 32.42 10.20 28.36
C ARG A 144 33.12 9.74 27.08
N CYS A 145 32.83 10.36 25.95
CA CYS A 145 33.78 10.37 24.83
C CYS A 145 34.64 11.64 24.90
N ARG A 146 35.57 11.71 25.86
CA ARG A 146 36.72 12.61 25.75
C ARG A 146 37.80 11.89 24.95
N HIS A 147 38.20 12.55 23.89
CA HIS A 147 39.35 12.27 23.05
C HIS A 147 40.58 11.91 23.89
N SER A 148 41.20 10.76 23.58
CA SER A 148 42.62 10.57 23.78
C SER A 148 43.23 10.21 22.43
N SER A 149 43.79 11.24 21.81
CA SER A 149 44.91 11.11 20.89
C SER A 149 46.03 10.33 21.57
N LEU A 150 46.60 9.37 20.87
CA LEU A 150 48.04 9.21 20.64
C LEU A 150 48.23 8.37 19.37
#